data_AF-R9KLS1-F1
#
_entry.id   AF-R9KLS1-F1
#
_cell.length_a   1.000
_cell.length_b   1.000
_cell.length_c   1.000
_cell.angle_alpha   90.00
_cell.angle_beta   90.00
_cell.angle_gamma   90.00
#
_symmetry.space_group_name_H-M   'P 1'
#
loop_
_entity.id
_entity.type
_entity.pdbx_description
1 polymer ?
#
loop_
_entity_poly.entity_id
_entity_poly.type
_entity_poly.pdbx_seq_one_letter_code
_entity_poly.pdbx_strand_id
1 'polypeptide(L)'
;MAAKTISFPKGKGHLTHNNREFICNNVVPERTSWNRTYIQEPLKDAYEKCFGQALRDYNAAQKRKDRQKEDYLKEVEKSGNKEKTFYENIVQIGKKEDTPVVDENGNLTADAKTAIEILEQYAKTFQERNPNLYLFNCVMHLDEATPHLHIDYIPVAHGYKNGMETRNSLTKAFQQMGFAKAVSRKQNETVAWQERERKYLTELCRERGIEIEVLGIQRDNLSLPEYKAAMREVEELEQQAEALDSRNAALEQQNGNLAQRTSELAAQAQEMEAHNNELALQAQELAEQIEKAEEKEKATNEVLAKHDLRAETFKTISKEVNAETKKMKSVVVPMTNLFGGEEYIKVKKSDWNKMLDAFGRAVSRNHLLEKYEKKIVGLEKRIETLTDQVEKLKRFVASRGLGEAFVEFVKSLAPKTMKQKLEDAKAYSAEQSRQRNAQRHELPEKGKQWQQEM
;
A
#
# COMPACT_ATOMS: atom_id res chain seq x y z
N MET A 1 23.40 29.05 -14.62
CA MET A 1 22.39 30.02 -14.17
C MET A 1 21.07 29.57 -14.77
N ALA A 2 19.97 29.58 -14.00
CA ALA A 2 18.66 29.27 -14.56
C ALA A 2 18.27 30.36 -15.57
N ALA A 3 17.67 29.97 -16.69
CA ALA A 3 17.19 30.93 -17.68
C ALA A 3 16.07 31.81 -17.08
N LYS A 4 16.08 33.11 -17.38
CA LYS A 4 15.05 34.06 -16.94
C LYS A 4 13.99 34.21 -18.02
N THR A 5 12.87 34.85 -17.69
CA THR A 5 11.79 35.13 -18.65
C THR A 5 11.58 36.63 -18.85
N ILE A 6 10.98 37.04 -19.97
CA ILE A 6 10.57 38.43 -20.20
C ILE A 6 9.05 38.54 -20.16
N SER A 7 8.54 39.40 -19.29
CA SER A 7 7.14 39.84 -19.30
C SER A 7 7.00 41.14 -20.09
N PHE A 8 6.06 41.18 -21.02
CA PHE A 8 5.71 42.37 -21.82
C PHE A 8 4.17 42.46 -22.03
N PRO A 9 3.33 42.37 -20.98
CA PRO A 9 1.88 42.46 -21.15
C PRO A 9 1.44 43.88 -21.50
N LYS A 10 0.23 43.97 -22.02
CA LYS A 10 -0.50 45.23 -22.11
C LYS A 10 -1.05 45.59 -20.73
N GLY A 11 -0.71 46.77 -20.24
CA GLY A 11 -1.20 47.30 -18.98
C GLY A 11 -2.60 47.93 -19.09
N LYS A 12 -3.17 48.28 -17.93
CA LYS A 12 -4.50 48.90 -17.84
C LYS A 12 -4.45 50.41 -18.05
N GLY A 13 -3.29 51.04 -17.86
CA GLY A 13 -3.06 52.48 -17.96
C GLY A 13 -3.53 53.23 -16.73
N HIS A 14 -3.07 52.84 -15.54
CA HIS A 14 -3.45 53.49 -14.28
C HIS A 14 -2.36 54.48 -13.86
N LEU A 15 -2.36 55.70 -14.41
CA LEU A 15 -1.32 56.70 -14.13
C LEU A 15 -1.16 57.00 -12.63
N THR A 16 -2.26 57.01 -11.87
CA THR A 16 -2.22 57.24 -10.42
C THR A 16 -1.48 56.12 -9.67
N HIS A 17 -1.49 54.89 -10.19
CA HIS A 17 -0.68 53.79 -9.67
C HIS A 17 0.79 53.94 -10.07
N ASN A 18 1.04 54.21 -11.35
CA ASN A 18 2.39 54.33 -11.92
C ASN A 18 3.20 55.45 -11.27
N ASN A 19 2.51 56.55 -10.92
CA ASN A 19 3.13 57.74 -10.34
C ASN A 19 3.02 57.77 -8.81
N ARG A 20 2.56 56.67 -8.20
CA ARG A 20 2.39 56.53 -6.74
C ARG A 20 1.52 57.63 -6.10
N GLU A 21 0.51 58.11 -6.81
CA GLU A 21 -0.53 58.98 -6.26
C GLU A 21 -1.47 58.21 -5.30
N PHE A 22 -1.51 56.88 -5.41
CA PHE A 22 -2.03 55.99 -4.39
C PHE A 22 -1.13 54.77 -4.19
N ILE A 23 -1.15 54.21 -2.99
CA ILE A 23 -0.36 53.03 -2.62
C ILE A 23 -1.28 51.81 -2.56
N CYS A 24 -0.97 50.78 -3.33
CA CYS A 24 -1.68 49.49 -3.33
C CYS A 24 -1.03 48.49 -2.37
N ASN A 25 -1.76 47.44 -2.00
CA ASN A 25 -1.32 46.48 -0.97
C ASN A 25 -0.02 45.72 -1.30
N ASN A 26 0.40 45.67 -2.57
CA ASN A 26 1.64 45.02 -3.02
C ASN A 26 2.85 45.96 -3.03
N VAL A 27 2.67 47.25 -2.75
CA VAL A 27 3.75 48.23 -2.66
C VAL A 27 4.26 48.27 -1.23
N VAL A 28 5.58 48.29 -1.11
CA VAL A 28 6.31 48.51 0.15
C VAL A 28 6.66 49.99 0.23
N PRO A 29 5.94 50.80 1.04
CA PRO A 29 6.02 52.26 1.01
C PRO A 29 7.45 52.81 1.18
N GLU A 30 8.26 52.17 2.01
CA GLU A 30 9.62 52.57 2.35
C GLU A 30 10.55 52.52 1.12
N ARG A 31 10.23 51.68 0.13
CA ARG A 31 10.99 51.49 -1.10
C ARG A 31 10.53 52.37 -2.25
N THR A 32 9.45 53.14 -2.10
CA THR A 32 8.95 54.04 -3.17
C THR A 32 10.01 55.04 -3.63
N SER A 33 10.89 55.47 -2.72
CA SER A 33 12.04 56.32 -3.00
C SER A 33 13.10 55.69 -3.92
N TRP A 34 13.06 54.37 -4.13
CA TRP A 34 13.96 53.64 -5.03
C TRP A 34 13.44 53.64 -6.47
N ASN A 35 12.15 53.93 -6.68
CA ASN A 35 11.57 53.98 -8.02
C ASN A 35 12.29 55.00 -8.89
N ARG A 36 12.36 54.74 -10.19
CA ARG A 36 13.04 55.63 -11.15
C ARG A 36 12.05 56.18 -12.15
N THR A 37 11.97 57.50 -12.26
CA THR A 37 11.17 58.19 -13.27
C THR A 37 12.06 58.63 -14.41
N TYR A 38 11.77 58.16 -15.62
CA TYR A 38 12.49 58.56 -16.83
C TYR A 38 11.81 59.72 -17.54
N ILE A 39 10.48 59.69 -17.57
CA ILE A 39 9.64 60.79 -18.06
C ILE A 39 8.28 60.69 -17.35
N GLN A 40 7.71 61.85 -17.02
CA GLN A 40 6.39 61.96 -16.40
C GLN A 40 5.79 63.31 -16.80
N GLU A 41 5.09 63.30 -17.93
CA GLU A 41 4.40 64.47 -18.47
C GLU A 41 2.89 64.35 -18.23
N PRO A 42 2.18 65.43 -17.86
CA PRO A 42 0.72 65.41 -17.82
C PRO A 42 0.12 65.03 -19.18
N LEU A 43 -0.84 64.11 -19.20
CA LEU A 43 -1.44 63.60 -20.44
C LEU A 43 -1.97 64.72 -21.35
N LYS A 44 -2.51 65.78 -20.76
CA LYS A 44 -3.02 66.95 -21.49
C LYS A 44 -1.91 67.70 -22.24
N ASP A 45 -0.76 67.88 -21.61
CA ASP A 45 0.38 68.59 -22.21
C ASP A 45 1.00 67.74 -23.32
N ALA A 46 1.10 66.43 -23.11
CA ALA A 46 1.53 65.49 -24.13
C ALA A 46 0.61 65.51 -25.36
N TYR A 47 -0.71 65.60 -25.15
CA TYR A 47 -1.69 65.75 -26.23
C TYR A 47 -1.55 67.05 -27.01
N GLU A 48 -1.27 68.16 -26.31
CA GLU A 48 -1.01 69.45 -26.96
C GLU A 48 0.25 69.37 -27.84
N LYS A 49 1.33 68.75 -27.36
CA LYS A 49 2.55 68.52 -28.16
C LYS A 49 2.29 67.63 -29.38
N CYS A 50 1.53 66.55 -29.21
CA CYS A 50 1.27 65.59 -30.28
C CYS A 50 0.30 66.10 -31.35
N PHE A 51 -0.74 66.84 -30.95
CA PHE A 51 -1.91 67.12 -31.79
C PHE A 51 -2.32 68.58 -31.84
N GLY A 52 -1.81 69.43 -30.95
CA GLY A 52 -2.26 70.82 -30.81
C GLY A 52 -2.14 71.62 -32.10
N GLN A 53 -1.02 71.47 -32.82
CA GLN A 53 -0.83 72.14 -34.10
C GLN A 53 -1.83 71.64 -35.16
N ALA A 54 -1.95 70.32 -35.32
CA ALA A 54 -2.89 69.73 -36.27
C ALA A 54 -4.36 70.08 -35.96
N LEU A 55 -4.70 70.26 -34.68
CA LEU A 55 -6.02 70.69 -34.23
C LEU A 55 -6.29 72.15 -34.64
N ARG A 56 -5.33 73.05 -34.41
CA ARG A 56 -5.41 74.45 -34.84
C ARG A 56 -5.58 74.56 -36.35
N ASP A 57 -4.76 73.84 -37.12
CA ASP A 57 -4.80 73.85 -38.57
C ASP A 57 -6.14 73.32 -39.10
N TYR A 58 -6.65 72.23 -38.51
CA TYR A 58 -7.96 71.68 -38.83
C TYR A 58 -9.10 72.68 -38.58
N ASN A 59 -9.11 73.32 -37.41
CA ASN A 59 -10.14 74.28 -37.02
C ASN A 59 -10.11 75.56 -37.86
N ALA A 60 -8.92 76.04 -38.22
CA ALA A 60 -8.73 77.19 -39.11
C ALA A 60 -9.33 76.94 -40.52
N ALA A 61 -9.30 75.69 -40.99
CA ALA A 61 -9.91 75.30 -42.26
C ALA A 61 -11.45 75.07 -42.19
N GLN A 62 -12.06 75.04 -40.99
CA GLN A 62 -13.50 74.79 -40.86
C GLN A 62 -14.34 76.07 -41.04
N LYS A 63 -15.27 76.05 -42.02
CA LYS A 63 -16.28 77.10 -42.21
C LYS A 63 -17.47 77.00 -41.25
N ARG A 64 -17.70 75.81 -40.69
CA ARG A 64 -18.85 75.45 -39.86
C ARG A 64 -18.42 75.30 -38.41
N LYS A 65 -19.02 76.07 -37.51
CA LYS A 65 -18.68 76.06 -36.08
C LYS A 65 -18.90 74.69 -35.42
N ASP A 66 -19.95 73.97 -35.82
CA ASP A 66 -20.26 72.64 -35.30
C ASP A 66 -19.25 71.55 -35.69
N ARG A 67 -18.37 71.81 -36.66
CA ARG A 67 -17.29 70.90 -37.07
C ARG A 67 -15.96 71.17 -36.37
N GLN A 68 -15.82 72.30 -35.69
CA GLN A 68 -14.62 72.62 -34.94
C GLN A 68 -14.52 71.72 -33.70
N LYS A 69 -13.29 71.35 -33.35
CA LYS A 69 -12.97 70.51 -32.20
C LYS A 69 -12.29 71.37 -31.15
N GLU A 70 -12.83 71.43 -29.94
CA GLU A 70 -12.24 72.24 -28.87
C GLU A 70 -11.06 71.54 -28.19
N ASP A 71 -11.22 70.24 -27.90
CA ASP A 71 -10.28 69.46 -27.11
C ASP A 71 -10.13 68.06 -27.71
N TYR A 72 -9.01 67.82 -28.40
CA TYR A 72 -8.80 66.56 -29.09
C TYR A 72 -8.69 65.35 -28.14
N LEU A 73 -8.26 65.55 -26.89
CA LEU A 73 -8.24 64.46 -25.90
C LEU A 73 -9.66 63.99 -25.63
N LYS A 74 -10.59 64.91 -25.37
CA LYS A 74 -12.02 64.59 -25.17
C LYS A 74 -12.67 63.97 -26.41
N GLU A 75 -12.22 64.37 -27.60
CA GLU A 75 -12.69 63.75 -28.85
C GLU A 75 -12.29 62.27 -28.93
N VAL A 76 -11.09 61.92 -28.48
CA VAL A 76 -10.64 60.51 -28.41
C VAL A 76 -11.41 59.75 -27.33
N GLU A 77 -11.59 60.33 -26.13
CA GLU A 77 -12.35 59.71 -25.04
C GLU A 77 -13.79 59.35 -25.43
N LYS A 78 -14.43 60.20 -26.24
CA LYS A 78 -15.81 60.02 -26.71
C LYS A 78 -15.91 59.23 -28.01
N SER A 79 -14.78 58.83 -28.60
CA SER A 79 -14.75 58.15 -29.90
C SER A 79 -15.40 56.76 -29.83
N GLY A 80 -16.33 56.48 -30.74
CA GLY A 80 -16.91 55.16 -30.92
C GLY A 80 -15.93 54.11 -31.49
N ASN A 81 -14.75 54.53 -31.93
CA ASN A 81 -13.74 53.67 -32.57
C ASN A 81 -12.91 52.84 -31.59
N LYS A 82 -13.21 52.92 -30.27
CA LYS A 82 -12.50 52.20 -29.20
C LYS A 82 -11.00 52.52 -29.10
N GLU A 83 -10.58 53.67 -29.61
CA GLU A 83 -9.24 54.21 -29.42
C GLU A 83 -9.06 54.58 -27.95
N LYS A 84 -7.92 54.20 -27.35
CA LYS A 84 -7.59 54.64 -25.99
C LYS A 84 -6.86 55.97 -26.06
N THR A 85 -7.03 56.80 -25.03
CA THR A 85 -6.28 58.06 -24.91
C THR A 85 -4.76 57.82 -24.85
N PHE A 86 -4.36 56.71 -24.22
CA PHE A 86 -2.99 56.21 -24.27
C PHE A 86 -2.97 54.68 -24.08
N TYR A 87 -1.79 54.10 -24.24
CA TYR A 87 -1.55 52.66 -24.11
C TYR A 87 -0.40 52.44 -23.14
N GLU A 88 -0.48 51.35 -22.38
CA GLU A 88 0.52 50.97 -21.39
C GLU A 88 1.11 49.60 -21.75
N ASN A 89 2.43 49.47 -21.61
CA ASN A 89 3.10 48.19 -21.50
C ASN A 89 3.84 48.09 -20.16
N ILE A 90 3.73 46.93 -19.53
CA ILE A 90 4.50 46.61 -18.33
C ILE A 90 5.65 45.70 -18.76
N VAL A 91 6.88 46.03 -18.40
CA VAL A 91 8.08 45.29 -18.84
C VAL A 91 8.88 44.81 -17.64
N GLN A 92 9.12 43.50 -17.56
CA GLN A 92 9.82 42.87 -16.44
C GLN A 92 10.78 41.80 -16.97
N ILE A 93 11.92 41.66 -16.30
CA ILE A 93 12.89 40.57 -16.52
C ILE A 93 12.86 39.66 -15.29
N GLY A 94 12.69 38.37 -15.51
CA GLY A 94 12.58 37.36 -14.46
C GLY A 94 11.22 37.34 -13.76
N LYS A 95 11.15 36.54 -12.70
CA LYS A 95 10.01 36.38 -11.79
C LYS A 95 10.47 36.61 -10.35
N LYS A 96 9.53 36.63 -9.41
CA LYS A 96 9.83 36.93 -7.99
C LYS A 96 10.89 35.98 -7.43
N GLU A 97 10.90 34.73 -7.86
CA GLU A 97 11.77 33.69 -7.35
C GLU A 97 13.22 33.84 -7.84
N ASP A 98 13.43 34.43 -9.03
CA ASP A 98 14.76 34.54 -9.64
C ASP A 98 15.30 35.97 -9.72
N THR A 99 14.44 36.99 -9.60
CA THR A 99 14.80 38.41 -9.69
C THR A 99 14.02 39.24 -8.65
N PRO A 100 14.01 38.84 -7.36
CA PRO A 100 13.37 39.64 -6.32
C PRO A 100 14.11 40.97 -6.14
N VAL A 101 13.38 42.07 -5.87
CA VAL A 101 14.01 43.38 -5.63
C VAL A 101 15.00 43.30 -4.45
N VAL A 102 14.59 42.67 -3.35
CA VAL A 102 15.36 42.61 -2.10
C VAL A 102 15.67 41.19 -1.67
N ASP A 103 16.80 41.03 -0.97
CA ASP A 103 17.16 39.82 -0.24
C ASP A 103 16.43 39.73 1.12
N GLU A 104 16.72 38.67 1.88
CA GLU A 104 16.16 38.43 3.23
C GLU A 104 16.46 39.56 4.22
N ASN A 105 17.52 40.34 3.98
CA ASN A 105 17.93 41.46 4.82
C ASN A 105 17.38 42.81 4.32
N GLY A 106 16.56 42.81 3.27
CA GLY A 106 15.99 44.02 2.68
C GLY A 106 16.94 44.78 1.74
N ASN A 107 18.10 44.23 1.38
CA ASN A 107 19.05 44.89 0.47
C ASN A 107 18.77 44.54 -0.99
N LEU A 108 19.09 45.45 -1.91
CA LEU A 108 18.93 45.22 -3.36
C LEU A 108 19.74 43.99 -3.82
N THR A 109 19.08 43.02 -4.45
CA THR A 109 19.74 41.80 -4.94
C THR A 109 20.63 42.07 -6.15
N ALA A 110 21.60 41.18 -6.40
CA ALA A 110 22.46 41.27 -7.58
C ALA A 110 21.68 41.10 -8.89
N ASP A 111 20.71 40.17 -8.91
CA ASP A 111 19.79 39.98 -10.03
C ASP A 111 18.95 41.23 -10.30
N ALA A 112 18.39 41.85 -9.25
CA ALA A 112 17.63 43.09 -9.39
C ALA A 112 18.49 44.23 -9.93
N LYS A 113 19.73 44.41 -9.43
CA LYS A 113 20.67 45.42 -9.95
C LYS A 113 20.90 45.24 -11.45
N THR A 114 21.15 44.01 -11.88
CA THR A 114 21.38 43.70 -13.29
C THR A 114 20.14 43.97 -14.14
N ALA A 115 18.95 43.56 -13.67
CA ALA A 115 17.68 43.82 -14.35
C ALA A 115 17.38 45.32 -14.44
N ILE A 116 17.67 46.10 -13.38
CA ILE A 116 17.50 47.56 -13.35
C ILE A 116 18.34 48.21 -14.45
N GLU A 117 19.61 47.85 -14.60
CA GLU A 117 20.48 48.42 -15.62
C GLU A 117 19.99 48.13 -17.05
N ILE A 118 19.53 46.90 -17.30
CA ILE A 118 18.98 46.50 -18.60
C ILE A 118 17.69 47.27 -18.90
N LEU A 119 16.75 47.30 -17.94
CA LEU A 119 15.48 48.00 -18.09
C LEU A 119 15.68 49.51 -18.23
N GLU A 120 16.65 50.09 -17.53
CA GLU A 120 17.03 51.50 -17.68
C GLU A 120 17.52 51.79 -19.11
N GLN A 121 18.42 50.97 -19.65
CA GLN A 121 18.88 51.11 -21.03
C GLN A 121 17.72 50.95 -22.03
N TYR A 122 16.83 49.98 -21.80
CA TYR A 122 15.66 49.75 -22.61
C TYR A 122 14.70 50.96 -22.64
N ALA A 123 14.44 51.55 -21.47
CA ALA A 123 13.59 52.73 -21.31
C ALA A 123 14.18 53.98 -21.98
N LYS A 124 15.46 54.28 -21.73
CA LYS A 124 16.15 55.46 -22.29
C LYS A 124 16.20 55.47 -23.81
N THR A 125 16.24 54.30 -24.43
CA THR A 125 16.31 54.14 -25.89
C THR A 125 14.93 53.90 -26.53
N PHE A 126 13.84 53.83 -25.75
CA PHE A 126 12.51 53.45 -26.24
C PHE A 126 11.97 54.39 -27.32
N GLN A 127 12.08 55.70 -27.11
CA GLN A 127 11.52 56.70 -28.03
C GLN A 127 12.18 56.66 -29.42
N GLU A 128 13.48 56.37 -29.48
CA GLU A 128 14.25 56.27 -30.74
C GLU A 128 13.79 55.10 -31.60
N ARG A 129 13.50 53.95 -30.99
CA ARG A 129 12.96 52.76 -31.68
C ARG A 129 11.48 52.91 -32.06
N ASN A 130 10.78 53.81 -31.40
CA ASN A 130 9.33 53.97 -31.47
C ASN A 130 8.92 55.41 -31.81
N PRO A 131 9.34 55.96 -32.96
CA PRO A 131 9.16 57.38 -33.27
C PRO A 131 7.68 57.83 -33.35
N ASN A 132 6.75 56.90 -33.64
CA ASN A 132 5.32 57.19 -33.68
C ASN A 132 4.58 56.83 -32.38
N LEU A 133 5.28 56.40 -31.33
CA LEU A 133 4.71 56.19 -30.00
C LEU A 133 5.32 57.24 -29.08
N TYR A 134 4.59 58.33 -28.84
CA TYR A 134 5.06 59.41 -27.98
C TYR A 134 5.06 58.93 -26.53
N LEU A 135 6.25 58.70 -25.98
CA LEU A 135 6.45 58.29 -24.59
C LEU A 135 6.24 59.50 -23.69
N PHE A 136 5.16 59.52 -22.93
CA PHE A 136 4.85 60.64 -22.04
C PHE A 136 4.98 60.26 -20.56
N ASN A 137 4.91 58.97 -20.21
CA ASN A 137 5.17 58.51 -18.86
C ASN A 137 5.93 57.18 -18.87
N CYS A 138 7.04 57.11 -18.13
CA CYS A 138 7.85 55.91 -17.98
C CYS A 138 8.49 55.86 -16.59
N VAL A 139 8.05 54.89 -15.79
CA VAL A 139 8.44 54.74 -14.39
C VAL A 139 8.86 53.30 -14.13
N MET A 140 9.97 53.11 -13.42
CA MET A 140 10.42 51.81 -12.92
C MET A 140 10.03 51.66 -11.45
N HIS A 141 9.29 50.60 -11.14
CA HIS A 141 8.92 50.24 -9.78
C HIS A 141 9.94 49.26 -9.18
N LEU A 142 10.53 49.65 -8.06
CA LEU A 142 11.44 48.86 -7.21
C LEU A 142 10.86 48.64 -5.81
N ASP A 143 9.63 49.10 -5.57
CA ASP A 143 8.90 49.00 -4.32
C ASP A 143 7.96 47.79 -4.25
N GLU A 144 7.92 46.98 -5.30
CA GLU A 144 7.12 45.75 -5.40
C GLU A 144 8.00 44.48 -5.35
N ALA A 145 7.49 43.34 -5.81
CA ALA A 145 8.19 42.06 -5.73
C ALA A 145 9.41 41.98 -6.65
N THR A 146 9.31 42.53 -7.86
CA THR A 146 10.30 42.43 -8.95
C THR A 146 10.45 43.77 -9.66
N PRO A 147 11.66 44.15 -10.10
CA PRO A 147 11.85 45.37 -10.89
C PRO A 147 11.04 45.31 -12.20
N HIS A 148 10.20 46.31 -12.44
CA HIS A 148 9.42 46.39 -13.69
C HIS A 148 9.18 47.85 -14.12
N LEU A 149 9.03 48.05 -15.42
CA LEU A 149 8.70 49.33 -16.04
C LEU A 149 7.21 49.40 -16.32
N HIS A 150 6.62 50.56 -16.07
CA HIS A 150 5.41 51.04 -16.71
C HIS A 150 5.81 51.98 -17.85
N ILE A 151 5.35 51.69 -19.06
CA ILE A 151 5.66 52.46 -20.28
C ILE A 151 4.34 52.90 -20.89
N ASP A 152 3.98 54.16 -20.69
CA ASP A 152 2.76 54.77 -21.18
C ASP A 152 3.06 55.68 -22.38
N TYR A 153 2.38 55.41 -23.49
CA TYR A 153 2.61 56.13 -24.74
C TYR A 153 1.32 56.46 -25.49
N ILE A 154 1.40 57.53 -26.29
CA ILE A 154 0.33 58.00 -27.19
C ILE A 154 0.74 57.68 -28.62
N PRO A 155 -0.03 56.92 -29.39
CA PRO A 155 0.31 56.66 -30.78
C PRO A 155 -0.02 57.88 -31.65
N VAL A 156 0.95 58.35 -32.42
CA VAL A 156 0.84 59.54 -33.27
C VAL A 156 0.95 59.10 -34.73
N ALA A 157 -0.13 59.30 -35.48
CA ALA A 157 -0.18 58.92 -36.89
C ALA A 157 -0.51 60.12 -37.78
N HIS A 158 0.26 60.31 -38.84
CA HIS A 158 0.18 61.47 -39.74
C HIS A 158 -0.49 61.16 -41.09
N GLY A 159 -0.73 62.18 -41.92
CA GLY A 159 -1.13 62.01 -43.32
C GLY A 159 -2.57 61.50 -43.52
N TYR A 160 -3.51 61.90 -42.67
CA TYR A 160 -4.94 61.69 -42.93
C TYR A 160 -5.49 62.77 -43.87
N LYS A 161 -6.22 62.36 -44.91
CA LYS A 161 -6.79 63.29 -45.92
C LYS A 161 -8.10 63.94 -45.50
N ASN A 162 -8.85 63.26 -44.64
CA ASN A 162 -10.11 63.74 -44.10
C ASN A 162 -9.88 64.11 -42.63
N GLY A 163 -10.63 65.08 -42.07
CA GLY A 163 -10.51 65.48 -40.66
C GLY A 163 -9.14 66.07 -40.31
N MET A 164 -8.71 65.90 -39.06
CA MET A 164 -7.34 66.27 -38.64
C MET A 164 -6.30 65.41 -39.35
N GLU A 165 -5.22 66.04 -39.81
CA GLU A 165 -4.11 65.40 -40.53
C GLU A 165 -3.31 64.42 -39.64
N THR A 166 -3.13 64.80 -38.37
CA THR A 166 -2.46 63.98 -37.35
C THR A 166 -3.49 63.51 -36.33
N ARG A 167 -3.44 62.21 -35.96
CA ARG A 167 -4.45 61.58 -35.10
C ARG A 167 -3.86 60.53 -34.16
N ASN A 168 -4.57 60.26 -33.07
CA ASN A 168 -4.33 59.10 -32.22
C ASN A 168 -4.81 57.83 -32.95
N SER A 169 -3.87 57.05 -33.50
CA SER A 169 -4.20 55.78 -34.16
C SER A 169 -3.04 54.80 -34.06
N LEU A 170 -3.19 53.80 -33.18
CA LEU A 170 -2.16 52.79 -32.92
C LEU A 170 -1.79 52.00 -34.18
N THR A 171 -2.78 51.53 -34.94
CA THR A 171 -2.55 50.74 -36.15
C THR A 171 -1.78 51.52 -37.20
N LYS A 172 -2.17 52.78 -37.48
CA LYS A 172 -1.49 53.59 -38.50
C LYS A 172 -0.10 54.04 -38.01
N ALA A 173 0.07 54.33 -36.73
CA ALA A 173 1.36 54.62 -36.13
C ALA A 173 2.34 53.46 -36.34
N PHE A 174 1.91 52.21 -36.11
CA PHE A 174 2.74 51.05 -36.40
C PHE A 174 3.05 50.90 -37.90
N GLN A 175 2.07 51.09 -38.78
CA GLN A 175 2.30 51.02 -40.22
C GLN A 175 3.33 52.06 -40.69
N GLN A 176 3.31 53.27 -40.12
CA GLN A 176 4.29 54.33 -40.39
C GLN A 176 5.69 54.00 -39.86
N MET A 177 5.78 53.17 -38.82
CA MET A 177 7.04 52.58 -38.34
C MET A 177 7.49 51.35 -39.15
N GLY A 178 6.79 50.99 -40.22
CA GLY A 178 7.17 49.91 -41.14
C GLY A 178 6.59 48.53 -40.79
N PHE A 179 5.66 48.43 -39.83
CA PHE A 179 4.99 47.16 -39.56
C PHE A 179 3.96 46.82 -40.63
N ALA A 180 3.99 45.57 -41.11
CA ALA A 180 3.08 45.09 -42.12
C ALA A 180 1.62 45.10 -41.63
N LYS A 181 0.70 45.43 -42.54
CA LYS A 181 -0.73 45.46 -42.26
C LYS A 181 -1.21 44.10 -41.75
N ALA A 182 -2.10 44.10 -40.76
CA ALA A 182 -2.65 42.88 -40.19
C ALA A 182 -3.25 41.92 -41.25
N VAL A 183 -2.86 40.65 -41.16
CA VAL A 183 -3.40 39.54 -41.96
C VAL A 183 -4.43 38.75 -41.14
N SER A 184 -4.25 38.69 -39.81
CA SER A 184 -5.19 38.04 -38.89
C SER A 184 -5.12 38.67 -37.50
N ARG A 185 -6.01 38.28 -36.59
CA ARG A 185 -5.92 38.70 -35.18
C ARG A 185 -4.61 38.27 -34.51
N LYS A 186 -4.01 37.14 -34.93
CA LYS A 186 -2.74 36.63 -34.40
C LYS A 186 -1.52 37.17 -35.15
N GLN A 187 -1.71 37.77 -36.32
CA GLN A 187 -0.65 38.35 -37.15
C GLN A 187 -1.04 39.78 -37.49
N ASN A 188 -0.77 40.68 -36.55
CA ASN A 188 -1.08 42.10 -36.63
C ASN A 188 0.14 42.95 -36.22
N GLU A 189 0.03 44.26 -36.43
CA GLU A 189 1.09 45.22 -36.18
C GLU A 189 1.58 45.23 -34.73
N THR A 190 0.65 45.08 -33.77
CA THR A 190 0.99 45.08 -32.33
C THR A 190 1.78 43.83 -31.95
N VAL A 191 1.42 42.66 -32.50
CA VAL A 191 2.16 41.41 -32.26
C VAL A 191 3.58 41.51 -32.82
N ALA A 192 3.72 41.95 -34.07
CA ALA A 192 5.03 42.12 -34.70
C ALA A 192 5.91 43.15 -33.98
N TRP A 193 5.30 44.23 -33.47
CA TRP A 193 5.99 45.22 -32.65
C TRP A 193 6.46 44.64 -31.31
N GLN A 194 5.59 43.91 -30.60
CA GLN A 194 5.95 43.26 -29.34
C GLN A 194 7.06 42.22 -29.52
N GLU A 195 7.05 41.47 -30.63
CA GLU A 195 8.14 40.55 -30.98
C GLU A 195 9.46 41.29 -31.20
N ARG A 196 9.45 42.42 -31.91
CA ARG A 196 10.64 43.28 -32.09
C ARG A 196 11.18 43.78 -30.75
N GLU A 197 10.31 44.30 -29.88
CA GLU A 197 10.72 44.82 -28.57
C GLU A 197 11.25 43.72 -27.64
N ARG A 198 10.59 42.54 -27.61
CA ARG A 198 11.07 41.38 -26.85
C ARG A 198 12.42 40.89 -27.35
N LYS A 199 12.64 40.89 -28.67
CA LYS A 199 13.93 40.53 -29.27
C LYS A 199 15.04 41.48 -28.83
N TYR A 200 14.80 42.78 -28.91
CA TYR A 200 15.78 43.78 -28.46
C TYR A 200 16.09 43.64 -26.97
N LEU A 201 15.06 43.47 -26.12
CA LEU A 201 15.27 43.25 -24.68
C LEU A 201 16.03 41.95 -24.39
N THR A 202 15.79 40.90 -25.18
CA THR A 202 16.55 39.63 -25.10
C THR A 202 18.02 39.83 -25.43
N GLU A 203 18.33 40.66 -26.43
CA GLU A 203 19.70 41.02 -26.80
C GLU A 203 20.40 41.78 -25.66
N LEU A 204 19.73 42.77 -25.06
CA LEU A 204 20.26 43.48 -23.88
C LEU A 204 20.50 42.55 -22.69
N CYS A 205 19.61 41.58 -22.46
CA CYS A 205 19.81 40.56 -21.43
C CYS A 205 21.06 39.71 -21.71
N ARG A 206 21.24 39.29 -22.97
CA ARG A 206 22.40 38.48 -23.38
C ARG A 206 23.71 39.24 -23.21
N GLU A 207 23.76 40.54 -23.51
CA GLU A 207 24.93 41.40 -23.30
C GLU A 207 25.38 41.45 -21.83
N ARG A 208 24.43 41.24 -20.90
CA ARG A 208 24.70 41.18 -19.46
C ARG A 208 24.82 39.74 -18.91
N GLY A 209 24.91 38.74 -19.80
CA GLY A 209 25.08 37.34 -19.42
C GLY A 209 23.81 36.66 -18.92
N ILE A 210 22.63 37.23 -19.17
CA ILE A 210 21.33 36.64 -18.84
C ILE A 210 20.79 35.88 -20.04
N GLU A 211 20.58 34.58 -19.88
CA GLU A 211 19.87 33.75 -20.85
C GLU A 211 18.36 33.87 -20.66
N ILE A 212 17.62 34.11 -21.75
CA ILE A 212 16.17 34.23 -21.74
C ILE A 212 15.53 32.98 -22.31
N GLU A 213 14.68 32.34 -21.52
CA GLU A 213 13.81 31.26 -21.98
C GLU A 213 12.51 31.85 -22.55
N VAL A 214 12.22 31.52 -23.81
CA VAL A 214 10.94 31.86 -24.44
C VAL A 214 9.97 30.72 -24.17
N LEU A 215 9.13 30.89 -23.14
CA LEU A 215 8.05 29.95 -22.88
C LEU A 215 7.06 30.00 -24.06
N GLY A 216 6.97 28.91 -24.83
CA GLY A 216 6.10 28.76 -26.01
C GLY A 216 4.60 28.76 -25.73
N ILE A 217 4.19 29.24 -24.55
CA ILE A 217 2.80 29.28 -24.11
C ILE A 217 2.26 30.68 -24.38
N GLN A 218 1.27 30.75 -25.26
CA GLN A 218 0.45 31.93 -25.48
C GLN A 218 -0.26 32.25 -24.16
N ARG A 219 0.35 33.08 -23.30
CA ARG A 219 -0.21 33.48 -22.00
C ARG A 219 -1.25 34.56 -22.22
N ASP A 220 -2.44 34.38 -21.65
CA ASP A 220 -3.43 35.43 -21.53
C ASP A 220 -2.91 36.55 -20.61
N ASN A 221 -3.26 37.80 -20.91
CA ASN A 221 -2.89 38.95 -20.07
C ASN A 221 -3.75 38.91 -18.79
N LEU A 222 -3.25 38.27 -17.74
CA LEU A 222 -3.88 38.29 -16.42
C LEU A 222 -3.57 39.61 -15.71
N SER A 223 -4.59 40.22 -15.11
CA SER A 223 -4.39 41.28 -14.12
C SER A 223 -3.78 40.72 -12.83
N LEU A 224 -3.18 41.57 -12.00
CA LEU A 224 -2.53 41.14 -10.76
C LEU A 224 -3.44 40.30 -9.83
N PRO A 225 -4.73 40.64 -9.61
CA PRO A 225 -5.64 39.78 -8.85
C PRO A 225 -5.87 38.41 -9.50
N GLU A 226 -6.03 38.36 -10.82
CA GLU A 226 -6.23 37.12 -11.57
C GLU A 226 -4.98 36.24 -11.52
N TYR A 227 -3.79 36.83 -11.65
CA TYR A 227 -2.53 36.12 -11.49
C TYR A 227 -2.37 35.55 -10.07
N LYS A 228 -2.67 36.33 -9.02
CA LYS A 228 -2.63 35.85 -7.63
C LYS A 228 -3.67 34.77 -7.33
N ALA A 229 -4.79 34.75 -8.04
CA ALA A 229 -5.79 33.70 -7.92
C ALA A 229 -5.30 32.41 -8.61
N ALA A 230 -4.82 32.53 -9.85
CA ALA A 230 -4.26 31.41 -10.61
C ALA A 230 -3.06 30.76 -9.88
N MET A 231 -2.17 31.55 -9.28
CA MET A 231 -1.05 31.00 -8.51
C MET A 231 -1.50 30.23 -7.26
N ARG A 232 -2.57 30.68 -6.58
CA ARG A 232 -3.13 29.94 -5.44
C ARG A 232 -3.76 28.63 -5.87
N GLU A 233 -4.46 28.64 -6.99
CA GLU A 233 -5.03 27.42 -7.59
C GLU A 233 -3.93 26.43 -7.98
N VAL A 234 -2.84 26.91 -8.57
CA VAL A 234 -1.67 26.05 -8.88
C VAL A 234 -1.06 25.47 -7.60
N GLU A 235 -0.86 26.26 -6.56
CA GLU A 235 -0.32 25.79 -5.27
C GLU A 235 -1.24 24.74 -4.62
N GLU A 236 -2.56 24.94 -4.65
CA GLU A 236 -3.53 23.95 -4.17
C GLU A 236 -3.49 22.65 -5.00
N LEU A 237 -3.33 22.75 -6.31
CA LEU A 237 -3.21 21.58 -7.19
C LEU A 237 -1.89 20.83 -6.96
N GLU A 238 -0.79 21.54 -6.72
CA GLU A 238 0.50 20.93 -6.36
C GLU A 238 0.41 20.18 -5.04
N GLN A 239 -0.21 20.76 -4.02
CA GLN A 239 -0.46 20.08 -2.74
C GLN A 239 -1.36 18.84 -2.89
N GLN A 240 -2.38 18.91 -3.75
CA GLN A 240 -3.22 17.75 -4.05
C GLN A 240 -2.45 16.65 -4.79
N ALA A 241 -1.56 17.01 -5.72
CA ALA A 241 -0.72 16.05 -6.43
C ALA A 241 0.22 15.32 -5.47
N GLU A 242 0.88 16.05 -4.56
CA GLU A 242 1.78 15.46 -3.56
C GLU A 242 1.04 14.53 -2.57
N ALA A 243 -0.19 14.89 -2.19
CA ALA A 243 -1.05 14.04 -1.38
C ALA A 243 -1.50 12.76 -2.11
N LEU A 244 -1.80 12.85 -3.42
CA LEU A 244 -2.12 11.70 -4.25
C LEU A 244 -0.92 10.76 -4.43
N ASP A 245 0.27 11.31 -4.65
CA ASP A 245 1.50 10.52 -4.76
C ASP A 245 1.80 9.76 -3.47
N SER A 246 1.66 10.43 -2.32
CA SER A 246 1.80 9.80 -1.00
C SER A 246 0.78 8.67 -0.80
N ARG A 247 -0.47 8.86 -1.25
CA ARG A 247 -1.52 7.84 -1.18
C ARG A 247 -1.24 6.66 -2.11
N ASN A 248 -0.74 6.91 -3.31
CA ASN A 248 -0.38 5.87 -4.27
C ASN A 248 0.75 5.00 -3.73
N ALA A 249 1.78 5.59 -3.12
CA ALA A 249 2.87 4.86 -2.47
C ALA A 249 2.36 3.94 -1.35
N ALA A 250 1.40 4.42 -0.53
CA ALA A 250 0.78 3.61 0.52
C ALA A 250 -0.04 2.42 -0.05
N LEU A 251 -0.77 2.64 -1.16
CA LEU A 251 -1.52 1.58 -1.83
C LEU A 251 -0.60 0.53 -2.47
N GLU A 252 0.53 0.95 -3.06
CA GLU A 252 1.54 0.02 -3.57
C GLU A 252 2.09 -0.88 -2.45
N GLN A 253 2.39 -0.31 -1.29
CA GLN A 253 2.83 -1.09 -0.13
C GLN A 253 1.76 -2.07 0.33
N GLN A 254 0.49 -1.64 0.39
CA GLN A 254 -0.62 -2.51 0.77
C GLN A 254 -0.81 -3.66 -0.23
N ASN A 255 -0.70 -3.39 -1.53
CA ASN A 255 -0.77 -4.41 -2.57
C ASN A 255 0.37 -5.43 -2.44
N GLY A 256 1.59 -4.97 -2.13
CA GLY A 256 2.73 -5.86 -1.84
C GLY A 256 2.44 -6.80 -0.65
N ASN A 257 1.91 -6.26 0.45
CA ASN A 257 1.54 -7.05 1.62
C ASN A 257 0.44 -8.07 1.32
N LEU A 258 -0.58 -7.68 0.53
CA LEU A 258 -1.66 -8.58 0.10
C LEU A 258 -1.15 -9.70 -0.82
N ALA A 259 -0.23 -9.39 -1.73
CA ALA A 259 0.40 -10.37 -2.59
C ALA A 259 1.19 -11.40 -1.76
N GLN A 260 1.95 -10.95 -0.77
CA GLN A 260 2.67 -11.84 0.15
C GLN A 260 1.70 -12.74 0.93
N ARG A 261 0.63 -12.16 1.52
CA ARG A 261 -0.36 -12.92 2.28
C ARG A 261 -1.09 -13.97 1.42
N THR A 262 -1.36 -13.62 0.16
CA THR A 262 -1.96 -14.56 -0.81
C THR A 262 -1.02 -15.73 -1.07
N SER A 263 0.28 -15.48 -1.22
CA SER A 263 1.28 -16.53 -1.40
C SER A 263 1.40 -17.45 -0.18
N GLU A 264 1.37 -16.89 1.03
CA GLU A 264 1.41 -17.65 2.28
C GLU A 264 0.18 -18.56 2.44
N LEU A 265 -1.02 -18.03 2.16
CA LEU A 265 -2.26 -18.81 2.19
C LEU A 265 -2.28 -19.93 1.13
N ALA A 266 -1.75 -19.67 -0.06
CA ALA A 266 -1.64 -20.68 -1.10
C ALA A 266 -0.72 -21.84 -0.68
N ALA A 267 0.41 -21.55 -0.02
CA ALA A 267 1.30 -22.56 0.52
C ALA A 267 0.63 -23.40 1.62
N GLN A 268 -0.09 -22.75 2.55
CA GLN A 268 -0.85 -23.47 3.60
C GLN A 268 -1.95 -24.37 3.01
N ALA A 269 -2.63 -23.92 1.96
CA ALA A 269 -3.65 -24.72 1.29
C ALA A 269 -3.05 -25.99 0.65
N GLN A 270 -1.88 -25.88 0.00
CA GLN A 270 -1.17 -27.03 -0.56
C GLN A 270 -0.71 -28.02 0.53
N GLU A 271 -0.23 -27.50 1.66
CA GLU A 271 0.20 -28.35 2.78
C GLU A 271 -0.99 -29.10 3.40
N MET A 272 -2.14 -28.44 3.55
CA MET A 272 -3.37 -29.05 4.02
C MET A 272 -3.91 -30.11 3.04
N GLU A 273 -3.81 -29.86 1.73
CA GLU A 273 -4.19 -30.82 0.70
C GLU A 273 -3.29 -32.07 0.76
N ALA A 274 -1.98 -31.90 0.92
CA ALA A 274 -1.04 -33.01 1.08
C ALA A 274 -1.36 -33.85 2.33
N HIS A 275 -1.61 -33.20 3.47
CA HIS A 275 -2.00 -33.88 4.71
C HIS A 275 -3.34 -34.63 4.56
N ASN A 276 -4.34 -34.05 3.91
CA ASN A 276 -5.62 -34.71 3.67
C ASN A 276 -5.47 -35.95 2.79
N ASN A 277 -4.60 -35.91 1.77
CA ASN A 277 -4.30 -37.07 0.95
C ASN A 277 -3.61 -38.19 1.74
N GLU A 278 -2.68 -37.84 2.65
CA GLU A 278 -2.05 -38.83 3.53
C GLU A 278 -3.07 -39.47 4.49
N LEU A 279 -3.96 -38.67 5.07
CA LEU A 279 -5.03 -39.17 5.94
C LEU A 279 -5.97 -40.12 5.21
N ALA A 280 -6.30 -39.81 3.94
CA ALA A 280 -7.12 -40.68 3.10
C ALA A 280 -6.44 -42.02 2.83
N LEU A 281 -5.12 -42.03 2.60
CA LEU A 281 -4.35 -43.26 2.40
C LEU A 281 -4.32 -44.11 3.67
N GLN A 282 -4.13 -43.49 4.85
CA GLN A 282 -4.18 -44.18 6.14
C GLN A 282 -5.57 -44.78 6.41
N ALA A 283 -6.64 -44.05 6.08
CA ALA A 283 -8.00 -44.55 6.23
C ALA A 283 -8.27 -45.78 5.34
N GLN A 284 -7.73 -45.79 4.11
CA GLN A 284 -7.83 -46.92 3.20
C GLN A 284 -7.07 -48.15 3.74
N GLU A 285 -5.85 -47.96 4.26
CA GLU A 285 -5.07 -49.03 4.86
C GLU A 285 -5.77 -49.63 6.09
N LEU A 286 -6.36 -48.77 6.94
CA LEU A 286 -7.11 -49.22 8.11
C LEU A 286 -8.36 -50.03 7.70
N ALA A 287 -9.06 -49.61 6.64
CA ALA A 287 -10.21 -50.34 6.11
C ALA A 287 -9.81 -51.75 5.65
N GLU A 288 -8.69 -51.91 4.94
CA GLU A 288 -8.17 -53.24 4.56
C GLU A 288 -7.81 -54.10 5.79
N GLN A 289 -7.26 -53.49 6.84
CA GLN A 289 -6.93 -54.22 8.07
C GLN A 289 -8.19 -54.71 8.80
N ILE A 290 -9.26 -53.90 8.80
CA ILE A 290 -10.57 -54.29 9.36
C ILE A 290 -11.14 -55.45 8.57
N GLU A 291 -11.17 -55.39 7.24
CA GLU A 291 -11.68 -56.47 6.38
C GLU A 291 -10.94 -57.80 6.64
N LYS A 292 -9.60 -57.76 6.72
CA LYS A 292 -8.78 -58.95 7.06
C LYS A 292 -9.06 -59.48 8.48
N ALA A 293 -9.40 -58.60 9.42
CA ALA A 293 -9.75 -59.01 10.79
C ALA A 293 -11.13 -59.68 10.82
N GLU A 294 -12.10 -59.13 10.09
CA GLU A 294 -13.46 -59.69 9.95
C GLU A 294 -13.41 -61.08 9.29
N GLU A 295 -12.59 -61.29 8.26
CA GLU A 295 -12.38 -62.60 7.65
C GLU A 295 -11.81 -63.62 8.64
N LYS A 296 -10.82 -63.23 9.45
CA LYS A 296 -10.24 -64.09 10.49
C LYS A 296 -11.24 -64.40 11.59
N GLU A 297 -12.05 -63.43 12.00
CA GLU A 297 -13.12 -63.64 12.99
C GLU A 297 -14.13 -64.65 12.45
N LYS A 298 -14.56 -64.50 11.20
CA LYS A 298 -15.47 -65.45 10.53
C LYS A 298 -14.90 -66.86 10.49
N ALA A 299 -13.63 -67.02 10.10
CA ALA A 299 -12.96 -68.32 10.12
C ALA A 299 -12.87 -68.92 11.54
N THR A 300 -12.62 -68.09 12.55
CA THR A 300 -12.57 -68.51 13.96
C THR A 300 -13.96 -68.96 14.45
N ASN A 301 -15.01 -68.22 14.09
CA ASN A 301 -16.39 -68.56 14.40
C ASN A 301 -16.84 -69.86 13.73
N GLU A 302 -16.41 -70.12 12.48
CA GLU A 302 -16.66 -71.40 11.81
C GLU A 302 -15.97 -72.58 12.52
N VAL A 303 -14.75 -72.39 13.03
CA VAL A 303 -14.04 -73.41 13.83
C VAL A 303 -14.75 -73.65 15.15
N LEU A 304 -15.19 -72.59 15.84
CA LEU A 304 -15.98 -72.69 17.06
C LEU A 304 -17.30 -73.44 16.83
N ALA A 305 -18.00 -73.15 15.73
CA ALA A 305 -19.22 -73.85 15.36
C ALA A 305 -19.00 -75.35 15.08
N LYS A 306 -17.89 -75.73 14.43
CA LYS A 306 -17.51 -77.14 14.21
C LYS A 306 -17.15 -77.87 15.51
N HIS A 307 -16.62 -77.16 16.49
CA HIS A 307 -16.22 -77.70 17.79
C HIS A 307 -17.23 -77.41 18.90
N ASP A 308 -18.45 -76.99 18.56
CA ASP A 308 -19.57 -76.84 19.50
C ASP A 308 -20.09 -78.23 19.93
N LEU A 309 -19.22 -78.94 20.66
CA LEU A 309 -19.44 -80.22 21.32
C LEU A 309 -20.64 -80.18 22.27
N ARG A 310 -21.15 -78.99 22.61
CA ARG A 310 -22.21 -78.78 23.58
C ARG A 310 -23.52 -79.42 23.11
N ALA A 311 -23.92 -79.24 21.85
CA ALA A 311 -25.19 -79.79 21.36
C ALA A 311 -25.18 -81.34 21.25
N GLU A 312 -24.09 -81.93 20.75
CA GLU A 312 -23.96 -83.39 20.65
C GLU A 312 -23.75 -84.07 22.02
N THR A 313 -22.97 -83.47 22.92
CA THR A 313 -22.79 -84.02 24.27
C THR A 313 -24.09 -83.93 25.09
N PHE A 314 -24.86 -82.84 25.01
CA PHE A 314 -26.16 -82.77 25.68
C PHE A 314 -27.16 -83.82 25.17
N LYS A 315 -27.17 -84.11 23.86
CA LYS A 315 -28.04 -85.14 23.26
C LYS A 315 -27.65 -86.56 23.70
N THR A 316 -26.35 -86.82 23.82
CA THR A 316 -25.81 -88.11 24.30
C THR A 316 -26.09 -88.31 25.80
N ILE A 317 -25.82 -87.28 26.61
CA ILE A 317 -26.13 -87.26 28.05
C ILE A 317 -27.63 -87.47 28.30
N SER A 318 -28.50 -86.83 27.52
CA SER A 318 -29.95 -86.97 27.67
C SER A 318 -30.45 -88.37 27.30
N LYS A 319 -29.78 -89.08 26.36
CA LYS A 319 -30.09 -90.49 26.04
C LYS A 319 -29.67 -91.43 27.16
N GLU A 320 -28.49 -91.21 27.74
CA GLU A 320 -27.90 -92.08 28.77
C GLU A 320 -28.65 -91.96 30.10
N VAL A 321 -28.98 -90.72 30.51
CA VAL A 321 -29.80 -90.45 31.70
C VAL A 321 -31.21 -91.04 31.55
N ASN A 322 -31.83 -90.95 30.37
CA ASN A 322 -33.13 -91.57 30.12
C ASN A 322 -33.06 -93.11 30.17
N ALA A 323 -31.98 -93.72 29.69
CA ALA A 323 -31.78 -95.16 29.72
C ALA A 323 -31.61 -95.69 31.16
N GLU A 324 -30.86 -94.98 32.00
CA GLU A 324 -30.71 -95.32 33.42
C GLU A 324 -32.00 -95.10 34.23
N THR A 325 -32.72 -93.99 33.96
CA THR A 325 -34.01 -93.70 34.62
C THR A 325 -35.08 -94.76 34.30
N LYS A 326 -35.08 -95.29 33.07
CA LYS A 326 -36.02 -96.35 32.64
C LYS A 326 -35.70 -97.70 33.28
N LYS A 327 -34.41 -98.04 33.45
CA LYS A 327 -33.96 -99.23 34.19
C LYS A 327 -34.25 -99.15 35.69
N MET A 328 -34.23 -97.94 36.27
CA MET A 328 -34.58 -97.73 37.68
C MET A 328 -36.09 -97.92 37.96
N LYS A 329 -36.97 -97.45 37.08
CA LYS A 329 -38.44 -97.60 37.27
C LYS A 329 -38.93 -99.05 37.22
N SER A 330 -38.24 -99.94 36.50
CA SER A 330 -38.66 -101.35 36.34
C SER A 330 -38.24 -102.28 37.49
N VAL A 331 -37.47 -101.79 38.47
CA VAL A 331 -36.90 -102.61 39.56
C VAL A 331 -37.58 -102.33 40.92
N VAL A 332 -38.49 -101.35 40.97
CA VAL A 332 -39.25 -101.00 42.17
C VAL A 332 -40.50 -101.88 42.24
N VAL A 333 -40.57 -102.77 43.24
CA VAL A 333 -41.78 -103.56 43.55
C VAL A 333 -42.42 -103.01 44.83
N PRO A 334 -43.68 -102.53 44.80
CA PRO A 334 -44.39 -102.10 45.99
C PRO A 334 -44.76 -103.30 46.88
N MET A 335 -44.57 -103.21 48.20
CA MET A 335 -45.21 -104.12 49.16
C MET A 335 -46.26 -103.36 49.95
N THR A 336 -47.50 -103.84 49.95
CA THR A 336 -48.52 -103.40 50.90
C THR A 336 -48.33 -104.11 52.23
N ASN A 337 -48.40 -103.38 53.35
CA ASN A 337 -48.33 -103.96 54.69
C ASN A 337 -49.57 -103.60 55.52
N LEU A 338 -50.07 -104.59 56.27
CA LEU A 338 -51.42 -104.65 56.84
C LEU A 338 -51.59 -103.97 58.21
N PHE A 339 -50.59 -103.27 58.76
CA PHE A 339 -50.72 -102.48 60.00
C PHE A 339 -49.75 -101.29 60.01
N GLY A 340 -50.26 -100.09 59.68
CA GLY A 340 -49.72 -98.79 60.09
C GLY A 340 -48.50 -98.23 59.33
N GLY A 341 -48.75 -97.26 58.44
CA GLY A 341 -48.14 -95.91 58.58
C GLY A 341 -47.14 -95.40 57.53
N GLU A 342 -46.19 -96.18 57.05
CA GLU A 342 -45.12 -95.68 56.15
C GLU A 342 -44.77 -96.68 55.04
N GLU A 343 -44.67 -96.21 53.78
CA GLU A 343 -44.31 -97.02 52.63
C GLU A 343 -42.80 -97.31 52.60
N TYR A 344 -42.43 -98.59 52.64
CA TYR A 344 -41.04 -99.04 52.54
C TYR A 344 -40.79 -99.75 51.20
N ILE A 345 -39.67 -99.40 50.54
CA ILE A 345 -39.23 -100.02 49.28
C ILE A 345 -38.02 -100.90 49.56
N LYS A 346 -38.05 -102.17 49.12
CA LYS A 346 -36.93 -103.11 49.28
C LYS A 346 -36.01 -103.05 48.07
N VAL A 347 -34.86 -102.39 48.19
CA VAL A 347 -33.84 -102.28 47.13
C VAL A 347 -32.64 -103.18 47.46
N LYS A 348 -32.12 -103.93 46.48
CA LYS A 348 -30.90 -104.74 46.67
C LYS A 348 -29.71 -103.84 47.01
N LYS A 349 -28.84 -104.25 47.95
CA LYS A 349 -27.70 -103.44 48.45
C LYS A 349 -26.76 -102.96 47.33
N SER A 350 -26.55 -103.78 46.28
CA SER A 350 -25.76 -103.38 45.10
C SER A 350 -26.39 -102.23 44.32
N ASP A 351 -27.72 -102.18 44.27
CA ASP A 351 -28.48 -101.18 43.52
C ASP A 351 -28.67 -99.90 44.36
N TRP A 352 -28.79 -100.04 45.68
CA TRP A 352 -28.71 -98.93 46.63
C TRP A 352 -27.34 -98.24 46.60
N ASN A 353 -26.25 -99.03 46.56
CA ASN A 353 -24.89 -98.48 46.43
C ASN A 353 -24.69 -97.77 45.09
N LYS A 354 -25.27 -98.27 43.99
CA LYS A 354 -25.26 -97.56 42.69
C LYS A 354 -26.07 -96.25 42.75
N MET A 355 -27.21 -96.23 43.44
CA MET A 355 -27.97 -94.99 43.67
C MET A 355 -27.16 -93.98 44.47
N LEU A 356 -26.50 -94.40 45.55
CA LEU A 356 -25.62 -93.55 46.36
C LEU A 356 -24.41 -93.05 45.56
N ASP A 357 -23.81 -93.88 44.71
CA ASP A 357 -22.67 -93.51 43.87
C ASP A 357 -23.06 -92.51 42.75
N ALA A 358 -24.24 -92.70 42.15
CA ALA A 358 -24.81 -91.73 41.19
C ALA A 358 -25.15 -90.39 41.87
N PHE A 359 -25.75 -90.41 43.06
CA PHE A 359 -25.98 -89.20 43.86
C PHE A 359 -24.66 -88.53 44.28
N GLY A 360 -23.67 -89.31 44.70
CA GLY A 360 -22.33 -88.83 45.06
C GLY A 360 -21.62 -88.14 43.90
N ARG A 361 -21.73 -88.68 42.68
CA ARG A 361 -21.22 -88.04 41.46
C ARG A 361 -21.96 -86.73 41.14
N ALA A 362 -23.27 -86.68 41.28
CA ALA A 362 -24.07 -85.48 41.04
C ALA A 362 -23.75 -84.35 42.05
N VAL A 363 -23.63 -84.68 43.34
CA VAL A 363 -23.28 -83.73 44.41
C VAL A 363 -21.84 -83.21 44.22
N SER A 364 -20.89 -84.08 43.87
CA SER A 364 -19.51 -83.68 43.58
C SER A 364 -19.43 -82.74 42.38
N ARG A 365 -20.31 -82.91 41.38
CA ARG A 365 -20.39 -82.04 40.20
C ARG A 365 -20.97 -80.68 40.53
N ASN A 366 -21.99 -80.60 41.39
CA ASN A 366 -22.52 -79.33 41.88
C ASN A 366 -21.48 -78.59 42.74
N HIS A 367 -20.71 -79.30 43.55
CA HIS A 367 -19.62 -78.68 44.33
C HIS A 367 -18.52 -78.08 43.44
N LEU A 368 -18.18 -78.74 42.33
CA LEU A 368 -17.25 -78.21 41.33
C LEU A 368 -17.80 -76.94 40.65
N LEU A 369 -19.07 -76.92 40.28
CA LEU A 369 -19.71 -75.72 39.70
C LEU A 369 -19.69 -74.54 40.69
N GLU A 370 -20.07 -74.78 41.94
CA GLU A 370 -20.05 -73.75 43.00
C GLU A 370 -18.63 -73.20 43.23
N LYS A 371 -17.60 -74.05 43.12
CA LYS A 371 -16.19 -73.64 43.22
C LYS A 371 -15.75 -72.74 42.05
N TYR A 372 -16.21 -73.03 40.83
CA TYR A 372 -15.92 -72.19 39.67
C TYR A 372 -16.67 -70.87 39.72
N GLU A 373 -17.95 -70.84 40.12
CA GLU A 373 -18.72 -69.61 40.33
C GLU A 373 -18.05 -68.69 41.37
N LYS A 374 -17.63 -69.22 42.51
CA LYS A 374 -16.88 -68.44 43.52
C LYS A 374 -15.58 -67.86 42.96
N LYS A 375 -14.89 -68.61 42.09
CA LYS A 375 -13.65 -68.14 41.45
C LYS A 375 -13.94 -67.04 40.43
N ILE A 376 -15.02 -67.13 39.66
CA ILE A 376 -15.46 -66.11 38.70
C ILE A 376 -15.80 -64.81 39.43
N VAL A 377 -16.63 -64.87 40.48
CA VAL A 377 -16.99 -63.70 41.30
C VAL A 377 -15.74 -63.06 41.92
N GLY A 378 -14.78 -63.87 42.38
CA GLY A 378 -13.51 -63.37 42.90
C GLY A 378 -12.63 -62.66 41.85
N LEU A 379 -12.65 -63.13 40.59
CA LEU A 379 -11.93 -62.50 39.49
C LEU A 379 -12.61 -61.19 39.06
N GLU A 380 -13.94 -61.16 38.97
CA GLU A 380 -14.72 -59.96 38.63
C GLU A 380 -14.46 -58.83 39.63
N LYS A 381 -14.49 -59.13 40.93
CA LYS A 381 -14.19 -58.15 41.98
C LYS A 381 -12.75 -57.60 41.88
N ARG A 382 -11.81 -58.45 41.45
CA ARG A 382 -10.41 -58.05 41.26
C ARG A 382 -10.24 -57.15 40.03
N ILE A 383 -10.98 -57.40 38.95
CA ILE A 383 -11.02 -56.52 37.77
C ILE A 383 -11.59 -55.15 38.14
N GLU A 384 -12.68 -55.11 38.90
CA GLU A 384 -13.28 -53.85 39.36
C GLU A 384 -12.29 -53.02 40.20
N THR A 385 -11.60 -53.67 41.14
CA THR A 385 -10.58 -53.03 41.99
C THR A 385 -9.41 -52.48 41.17
N LEU A 386 -8.89 -53.26 40.22
CA LEU A 386 -7.79 -52.84 39.35
C LEU A 386 -8.22 -51.68 38.44
N THR A 387 -9.47 -51.69 37.97
CA THR A 387 -10.01 -50.63 37.10
C THR A 387 -10.08 -49.29 37.86
N ASP A 388 -10.57 -49.30 39.11
CA ASP A 388 -10.58 -48.11 39.96
C ASP A 388 -9.15 -47.58 40.25
N GLN A 389 -8.19 -48.48 40.51
CA GLN A 389 -6.79 -48.09 40.70
C GLN A 389 -6.18 -47.45 39.44
N VAL A 390 -6.44 -48.01 38.26
CA VAL A 390 -5.99 -47.44 36.98
C VAL A 390 -6.56 -46.05 36.77
N GLU A 391 -7.85 -45.84 37.08
CA GLU A 391 -8.49 -44.55 36.90
C GLU A 391 -7.93 -43.48 37.87
N LYS A 392 -7.63 -43.86 39.11
CA LYS A 392 -6.93 -43.00 40.08
C LYS A 392 -5.53 -42.62 39.60
N LEU A 393 -4.78 -43.56 39.02
CA LEU A 393 -3.46 -43.30 38.46
C LEU A 393 -3.53 -42.36 37.25
N LYS A 394 -4.51 -42.54 36.35
CA LYS A 394 -4.75 -41.61 35.24
C LYS A 394 -5.01 -40.19 35.71
N ARG A 395 -5.87 -40.00 36.73
CA ARG A 395 -6.14 -38.68 37.32
C ARG A 395 -4.90 -38.08 37.98
N PHE A 396 -4.07 -38.89 38.65
CA PHE A 396 -2.81 -38.44 39.23
C PHE A 396 -1.84 -37.93 38.16
N VAL A 397 -1.65 -38.69 37.08
CA VAL A 397 -0.78 -38.31 35.95
C VAL A 397 -1.27 -37.01 35.30
N ALA A 398 -2.58 -36.87 35.09
CA ALA A 398 -3.19 -35.66 34.53
C ALA A 398 -3.01 -34.42 35.44
N SER A 399 -3.31 -34.55 36.75
CA SER A 399 -3.22 -33.43 37.70
C SER A 399 -1.80 -32.92 37.97
N ARG A 400 -0.79 -33.75 37.70
CA ARG A 400 0.63 -33.37 37.82
C ARG A 400 1.25 -32.91 36.50
N GLY A 401 0.48 -32.84 35.41
CA GLY A 401 0.99 -32.48 34.08
C GLY A 401 1.99 -33.49 33.51
N LEU A 402 1.99 -34.73 34.03
CA LEU A 402 2.95 -35.78 33.65
C LEU A 402 2.48 -36.62 32.45
N GLY A 403 1.39 -36.22 31.79
CA GLY A 403 0.76 -36.99 30.70
C GLY A 403 1.72 -37.28 29.55
N GLU A 404 2.40 -36.25 29.04
CA GLU A 404 3.36 -36.40 27.94
C GLU A 404 4.57 -37.23 28.34
N ALA A 405 5.16 -36.95 29.51
CA ALA A 405 6.30 -37.71 30.04
C ALA A 405 5.97 -39.19 30.28
N PHE A 406 4.74 -39.50 30.72
CA PHE A 406 4.28 -40.88 30.90
C PHE A 406 4.10 -41.59 29.56
N VAL A 407 3.56 -40.91 28.55
CA VAL A 407 3.43 -41.47 27.19
C VAL A 407 4.82 -41.76 26.59
N GLU A 408 5.79 -40.87 26.77
CA GLU A 408 7.18 -41.15 26.35
C GLU A 408 7.80 -42.33 27.12
N PHE A 409 7.59 -42.40 28.43
CA PHE A 409 8.06 -43.53 29.24
C PHE A 409 7.46 -44.87 28.79
N VAL A 410 6.14 -44.92 28.53
CA VAL A 410 5.49 -46.14 28.03
C VAL A 410 6.00 -46.52 26.64
N LYS A 411 6.23 -45.53 25.75
CA LYS A 411 6.88 -45.77 24.45
C LYS A 411 8.31 -46.33 24.62
N SER A 412 9.04 -45.91 25.64
CA SER A 412 10.40 -46.42 25.93
C SER A 412 10.42 -47.88 26.40
N LEU A 413 9.33 -48.36 27.01
CA LEU A 413 9.16 -49.75 27.45
C LEU A 413 8.70 -50.68 26.31
N ALA A 414 8.28 -50.13 25.16
CA ALA A 414 7.94 -50.93 24.01
C ALA A 414 9.20 -51.70 23.52
N PRO A 415 9.08 -53.00 23.18
CA PRO A 415 10.22 -53.78 22.76
C PRO A 415 10.87 -53.15 21.52
N LYS A 416 12.13 -52.73 21.67
CA LYS A 416 12.90 -52.11 20.57
C LYS A 416 12.88 -52.99 19.33
N THR A 417 12.61 -52.38 18.18
CA THR A 417 12.67 -53.06 16.88
C THR A 417 14.09 -53.55 16.60
N MET A 418 14.23 -54.60 15.77
CA MET A 418 15.57 -55.10 15.37
C MET A 418 16.44 -54.02 14.74
N LYS A 419 15.84 -53.04 14.06
CA LYS A 419 16.53 -51.88 13.47
C LYS A 419 17.14 -50.97 14.54
N GLN A 420 16.36 -50.60 15.56
CA GLN A 420 16.83 -49.79 16.69
C GLN A 420 17.92 -50.51 17.50
N LYS A 421 17.77 -51.83 17.72
CA LYS A 421 18.81 -52.64 18.37
C LYS A 421 20.12 -52.66 17.57
N LEU A 422 20.04 -52.67 16.24
CA LEU A 422 21.21 -52.63 15.36
C LEU A 422 21.90 -51.26 15.37
N GLU A 423 21.13 -50.17 15.43
CA GLU A 423 21.66 -48.81 15.53
C GLU A 423 22.32 -48.54 16.89
N ASP A 424 21.70 -48.97 17.99
CA ASP A 424 22.28 -48.88 19.33
C ASP A 424 23.61 -49.66 19.41
N ALA A 425 23.67 -50.85 18.81
CA ALA A 425 24.89 -51.65 18.74
C ALA A 425 25.99 -50.99 17.89
N LYS A 426 25.61 -50.31 16.79
CA LYS A 426 26.55 -49.53 15.96
C LYS A 426 27.07 -48.30 16.70
N ALA A 427 26.20 -47.58 17.40
CA ALA A 427 26.59 -46.42 18.21
C ALA A 427 27.54 -46.84 19.34
N TYR A 428 27.21 -47.91 20.07
CA TYR A 428 28.07 -48.46 21.12
C TYR A 428 29.43 -48.91 20.59
N SER A 429 29.46 -49.58 19.43
CA SER A 429 30.71 -49.99 18.77
C SER A 429 31.57 -48.79 18.32
N ALA A 430 30.92 -47.73 17.82
CA ALA A 430 31.61 -46.49 17.44
C ALA A 430 32.20 -45.77 18.66
N GLU A 431 31.46 -45.72 19.78
CA GLU A 431 31.92 -45.16 21.06
C GLU A 431 33.13 -45.94 21.60
N GLN A 432 33.05 -47.27 21.59
CA GLN A 432 34.12 -48.14 22.08
C GLN A 432 35.38 -48.07 21.19
N SER A 433 35.19 -47.88 19.89
CA SER A 433 36.28 -47.66 18.93
C SER A 433 36.95 -46.30 19.13
N ARG A 434 36.17 -45.24 19.41
CA ARG A 434 36.70 -43.92 19.77
C ARG A 434 37.51 -43.98 21.08
N GLN A 435 36.99 -44.64 22.10
CA GLN A 435 37.70 -44.81 23.38
C GLN A 435 38.99 -45.64 23.25
N ARG A 436 39.00 -46.70 22.43
CA ARG A 436 40.21 -47.47 22.12
C ARG A 436 41.26 -46.66 21.34
N ASN A 437 40.83 -45.84 20.39
CA ASN A 437 41.75 -44.96 19.64
C ASN A 437 42.33 -43.86 20.53
N ALA A 438 41.54 -43.31 21.46
CA ALA A 438 42.03 -42.37 22.46
C ALA A 438 43.07 -43.03 23.39
N GLN A 439 42.81 -44.25 23.88
CA GLN A 439 43.76 -44.99 24.73
C GLN A 439 45.04 -45.44 24.00
N ARG A 440 44.98 -45.71 22.68
CA ARG A 440 46.18 -46.02 21.87
C ARG A 440 47.11 -44.82 21.67
N HIS A 441 46.61 -43.59 21.82
CA HIS A 441 47.42 -42.38 21.73
C HIS A 441 48.01 -41.93 23.07
N GLU A 442 47.65 -42.55 24.20
CA GLU A 442 48.03 -42.07 25.55
C GLU A 442 49.05 -42.92 26.33
N LEU A 443 49.74 -43.90 25.72
CA LEU A 443 50.82 -44.64 26.41
C LEU A 443 52.03 -44.92 25.47
N PRO A 444 53.29 -44.84 25.98
CA PRO A 444 54.13 -43.64 25.80
C PRO A 444 55.37 -43.84 24.92
N GLU A 445 55.79 -42.78 24.22
CA GLU A 445 57.16 -42.59 23.69
C GLU A 445 58.18 -42.47 24.84
N LYS A 446 58.44 -43.57 25.55
CA LYS A 446 59.66 -43.72 26.36
C LYS A 446 60.58 -44.71 25.65
N GLY A 447 61.30 -44.22 24.65
CA GLY A 447 62.24 -45.05 23.89
C GLY A 447 63.17 -44.36 22.90
N LYS A 448 63.12 -43.02 22.75
CA LYS A 448 64.02 -42.29 21.84
C LYS A 448 64.49 -40.97 22.45
N GLN A 449 65.26 -41.06 23.54
CA GLN A 449 66.03 -39.91 24.02
C GLN A 449 67.31 -40.32 24.76
N TRP A 450 68.02 -41.33 24.24
CA TRP A 450 69.40 -41.64 24.62
C TRP A 450 70.17 -42.13 23.40
N GLN A 451 70.54 -41.22 22.50
CA GLN A 451 71.62 -41.46 21.54
C GLN A 451 72.20 -40.19 20.88
N GLN A 452 72.21 -39.05 21.58
CA GLN A 452 72.96 -37.87 21.14
C GLN A 452 73.49 -37.13 22.38
N GLU A 453 74.59 -37.64 22.92
CA GLU A 453 75.67 -36.87 23.57
C GLU A 453 76.91 -37.78 23.61
N MET A 454 77.67 -37.70 22.52
CA MET A 454 79.13 -37.75 22.47
C MET A 454 79.56 -36.38 21.96
#